data_AF-A0A849PX31-F1
#
_entry.id   AF-A0A849PX31-F1
#
_cell.length_a   1.000
_cell.length_b   1.000
_cell.length_c   1.000
_cell.angle_alpha   90.00
_cell.angle_beta   90.00
_cell.angle_gamma   90.00
#
_symmetry.space_group_name_H-M   'P 1'
#
loop_
_entity.id
_entity.type
_entity.pdbx_description
1 polymer ?
#
loop_
_entity_poly.entity_id
_entity_poly.type
_entity_poly.pdbx_seq_one_letter_code
_entity_poly.pdbx_strand_id
1 'polypeptide(L)'
;MNEKGDTKVDFIPVDSVRWYIEEIFVEELETEADLIGALEDKMDKLSEIAEGRYVICRFRLQGRSQLKRLLIKEDFLNDIVQHLRENYNIGPGSVWIERLKDETSFPFERENLLSRDNFISDILSITDEICSDCGDLKELDEPLHSLFGKGKIRHVLRSFDDEELVSIARNAEELLLNKLIPEGEYEDN
;
A
#
# COMPACT_ATOMS: atom_id res chain seq x y z
N MET A 1 -9.65 25.49 44.55
CA MET A 1 -9.61 26.83 43.93
C MET A 1 -8.46 27.56 44.58
N ASN A 2 -7.35 27.75 43.87
CA ASN A 2 -6.18 28.44 44.41
C ASN A 2 -6.26 29.91 43.95
N GLU A 3 -5.83 30.85 44.79
CA GLU A 3 -6.09 32.30 44.73
C GLU A 3 -5.54 33.08 43.50
N LYS A 4 -5.23 32.42 42.36
CA LYS A 4 -4.71 33.05 41.14
C LYS A 4 -5.52 32.85 39.85
N GLY A 5 -6.66 32.17 39.88
CA GLY A 5 -7.53 32.07 38.70
C GLY A 5 -6.93 31.27 37.52
N ASP A 6 -5.88 30.49 37.75
CA ASP A 6 -5.35 29.56 36.75
C ASP A 6 -6.34 28.41 36.55
N THR A 7 -6.98 28.40 35.39
CA THR A 7 -7.82 27.28 34.94
C THR A 7 -6.94 26.29 34.21
N LYS A 8 -6.83 25.06 34.73
CA LYS A 8 -6.20 23.95 34.00
C LYS A 8 -7.24 23.29 33.11
N VAL A 9 -6.88 23.12 31.84
CA VAL A 9 -7.63 22.35 30.86
C VAL A 9 -6.99 20.97 30.79
N ASP A 10 -7.71 19.94 31.22
CA ASP A 10 -7.30 18.55 31.08
C ASP A 10 -8.14 17.89 29.99
N PHE A 11 -7.49 17.25 29.02
CA PHE A 11 -8.16 16.49 27.98
C PHE A 11 -8.68 15.16 28.53
N ILE A 12 -9.97 14.89 28.34
CA ILE A 12 -10.60 13.62 28.72
C ILE A 12 -11.06 12.92 27.44
N PRO A 13 -10.38 11.83 27.02
CA PRO A 13 -10.82 11.04 25.87
C PRO A 13 -12.15 10.34 26.18
N VAL A 14 -13.14 10.53 25.31
CA VAL A 14 -14.49 9.94 25.40
C VAL A 14 -14.72 8.80 24.39
N ASP A 15 -13.72 8.51 23.57
CA ASP A 15 -13.76 7.45 22.57
C ASP A 15 -13.74 6.05 23.22
N SER A 16 -14.58 5.16 22.68
CA SER A 16 -14.55 3.72 23.00
C SER A 16 -13.77 2.92 21.95
N VAL A 17 -13.52 3.51 20.78
CA VAL A 17 -12.81 2.91 19.65
C VAL A 17 -11.84 3.94 19.07
N ARG A 18 -10.59 3.55 18.84
CA ARG A 18 -9.56 4.36 18.18
C ARG A 18 -9.32 3.85 16.76
N TRP A 19 -9.18 4.76 15.81
CA TRP A 19 -8.84 4.43 14.43
C TRP A 19 -7.38 4.76 14.17
N TYR A 20 -6.63 3.81 13.63
CA TYR A 20 -5.23 4.00 13.23
C TYR A 20 -5.02 3.65 11.76
N ILE A 21 -4.01 4.31 11.20
CA ILE A 21 -3.40 3.93 9.93
C ILE A 21 -1.92 3.74 10.25
N GLU A 22 -1.44 2.52 10.13
CA GLU A 22 -0.05 2.15 10.44
C GLU A 22 0.68 1.70 9.18
N GLU A 23 1.98 2.02 9.13
CA GLU A 23 2.86 1.60 8.04
C GLU A 23 3.69 0.40 8.49
N ILE A 24 3.86 -0.56 7.57
CA ILE A 24 4.73 -1.72 7.72
C ILE A 24 5.69 -1.72 6.54
N PHE A 25 6.97 -1.54 6.86
CA PHE A 25 8.07 -1.65 5.90
C PHE A 25 8.40 -3.13 5.69
N VAL A 26 8.36 -3.58 4.44
CA VAL A 26 8.42 -5.02 4.08
C VAL A 26 9.76 -5.43 3.47
N GLU A 27 10.77 -4.55 3.45
CA GLU A 27 12.08 -4.78 2.85
C GLU A 27 12.82 -5.98 3.43
N GLU A 28 12.64 -6.24 4.73
CA GLU A 28 13.28 -7.34 5.46
C GLU A 28 12.41 -8.60 5.54
N LEU A 29 11.22 -8.59 4.92
CA LEU A 29 10.26 -9.71 4.99
C LEU A 29 10.38 -10.58 3.74
N GLU A 30 10.71 -11.85 3.93
CA GLU A 30 10.95 -12.79 2.83
C GLU A 30 9.81 -13.79 2.64
N THR A 31 9.01 -14.03 3.69
CA THR A 31 7.95 -15.03 3.70
C THR A 31 6.60 -14.47 4.17
N GLU A 32 5.53 -15.18 3.84
CA GLU A 32 4.19 -14.91 4.39
C GLU A 32 4.19 -14.96 5.92
N ALA A 33 4.96 -15.88 6.51
CA ALA A 33 5.09 -16.00 7.97
C ALA A 33 5.74 -14.75 8.59
N ASP A 34 6.75 -14.17 7.94
CA ASP A 34 7.39 -12.94 8.41
C ASP A 34 6.40 -11.76 8.39
N LEU A 35 5.58 -11.68 7.34
CA LEU A 35 4.53 -10.66 7.23
C LEU A 35 3.45 -10.81 8.31
N ILE A 36 2.99 -12.04 8.56
CA ILE A 36 2.02 -12.32 9.63
C ILE A 36 2.62 -11.93 10.99
N GLY A 37 3.85 -12.33 11.28
CA GLY A 37 4.53 -11.97 12.53
C GLY A 37 4.69 -10.46 12.71
N ALA A 38 5.08 -9.74 11.65
CA ALA A 38 5.20 -8.27 11.69
C ALA A 38 3.86 -7.57 11.95
N LEU A 39 2.76 -8.11 11.40
CA LEU A 39 1.40 -7.62 11.64
C LEU A 39 0.97 -7.87 13.09
N GLU A 40 1.19 -9.08 13.61
CA GLU A 40 0.88 -9.45 14.99
C GLU A 40 1.64 -8.55 15.99
N ASP A 41 2.95 -8.37 15.79
CA ASP A 41 3.78 -7.48 16.61
C ASP A 41 3.27 -6.03 16.62
N LYS A 42 2.78 -5.55 15.46
CA LYS A 42 2.19 -4.21 15.35
C LYS A 42 0.84 -4.12 16.04
N MET A 43 0.00 -5.15 15.93
CA MET A 43 -1.28 -5.22 16.63
C MET A 43 -1.07 -5.21 18.15
N ASP A 44 -0.10 -5.97 18.66
CA ASP A 44 0.17 -6.01 20.10
C ASP A 44 0.61 -4.64 20.63
N LYS A 45 1.49 -3.94 19.90
CA LYS A 45 1.88 -2.55 20.23
C LYS A 45 0.70 -1.58 20.23
N LEU A 46 -0.20 -1.70 19.25
CA LEU A 46 -1.41 -0.87 19.18
C LEU A 46 -2.36 -1.14 20.35
N SER A 47 -2.50 -2.41 20.75
CA SER A 47 -3.29 -2.82 21.91
C SER A 47 -2.79 -2.16 23.20
N GLU A 48 -1.47 -2.15 23.40
CA GLU A 48 -0.82 -1.49 24.55
C GLU A 48 -1.11 0.02 24.56
N ILE A 49 -0.95 0.70 23.42
CA ILE A 49 -1.17 2.15 23.28
C ILE A 49 -2.64 2.54 23.45
N ALA A 50 -3.57 1.63 23.13
CA ALA A 50 -5.00 1.89 23.22
C ALA A 50 -5.53 1.94 24.66
N GLU A 51 -4.74 1.51 25.65
CA GLU A 51 -5.08 1.53 27.08
C GLU A 51 -6.44 0.85 27.35
N GLY A 52 -6.68 -0.30 26.73
CA GLY A 52 -7.92 -1.08 26.87
C GLY A 52 -9.08 -0.63 25.98
N ARG A 53 -8.92 0.40 25.14
CA ARG A 53 -9.91 0.77 24.12
C ARG A 53 -9.78 -0.13 22.89
N TYR A 54 -10.89 -0.36 22.19
CA TYR A 54 -10.85 -1.09 20.93
C TYR A 54 -10.10 -0.29 19.88
N VAL A 55 -9.40 -0.99 18.99
CA VAL A 55 -8.71 -0.37 17.87
C VAL A 55 -9.27 -0.90 16.56
N ILE A 56 -9.48 -0.01 15.60
CA ILE A 56 -9.64 -0.37 14.19
C ILE A 56 -8.39 0.14 13.47
N CYS A 57 -7.63 -0.74 12.84
CA CYS A 57 -6.40 -0.39 12.17
C CYS A 57 -6.44 -0.72 10.68
N ARG A 58 -5.97 0.21 9.85
CA ARG A 58 -5.58 -0.05 8.46
C ARG A 58 -4.06 -0.12 8.40
N PHE A 59 -3.52 -1.20 7.85
CA PHE A 59 -2.08 -1.26 7.58
C PHE A 59 -1.79 -0.93 6.11
N ARG A 60 -0.73 -0.16 5.89
CA ARG A 60 -0.17 0.13 4.56
C ARG A 60 1.19 -0.57 4.49
N LEU A 61 1.30 -1.55 3.61
CA LEU A 61 2.56 -2.23 3.34
C LEU A 61 3.37 -1.33 2.40
N GLN A 62 4.59 -0.98 2.79
CA GLN A 62 5.43 -0.02 2.07
C GLN A 62 6.83 -0.60 1.87
N GLY A 63 7.52 -0.07 0.85
CA GLY A 63 8.89 -0.46 0.55
C GLY A 63 9.02 -1.42 -0.62
N ARG A 64 10.27 -1.74 -0.96
CA ARG A 64 10.60 -2.75 -1.98
C ARG A 64 10.44 -4.13 -1.38
N SER A 65 9.63 -4.99 -1.99
CA SER A 65 9.27 -6.28 -1.39
C SER A 65 9.61 -7.46 -2.27
N GLN A 66 10.35 -8.43 -1.72
CA GLN A 66 10.49 -9.75 -2.33
C GLN A 66 9.14 -10.48 -2.41
N LEU A 67 8.22 -10.15 -1.50
CA LEU A 67 6.85 -10.67 -1.46
C LEU A 67 5.93 -10.03 -2.50
N LYS A 68 6.35 -9.02 -3.27
CA LYS A 68 5.45 -8.26 -4.16
C LYS A 68 4.62 -9.17 -5.07
N ARG A 69 5.22 -10.21 -5.66
CA ARG A 69 4.53 -11.19 -6.52
C ARG A 69 3.43 -11.95 -5.79
N LEU A 70 3.59 -12.19 -4.50
CA LEU A 70 2.61 -12.83 -3.63
C LEU A 70 1.53 -11.82 -3.22
N LEU A 71 1.91 -10.59 -2.85
CA LEU A 71 1.00 -9.52 -2.41
C LEU A 71 -0.02 -9.12 -3.48
N ILE A 72 0.35 -9.18 -4.76
CA ILE A 72 -0.55 -8.86 -5.87
C ILE A 72 -1.45 -10.03 -6.30
N LYS A 73 -1.30 -11.23 -5.72
CA LYS A 73 -2.21 -12.33 -6.02
C LYS A 73 -3.59 -12.00 -5.50
N GLU A 74 -4.60 -12.39 -6.27
CA GLU A 74 -5.99 -12.27 -5.86
C GLU A 74 -6.19 -12.94 -4.49
N ASP A 75 -6.96 -12.27 -3.63
CA ASP A 75 -7.32 -12.68 -2.27
C ASP A 75 -6.20 -12.89 -1.25
N PHE A 76 -4.92 -12.91 -1.62
CA PHE A 76 -3.82 -13.16 -0.67
C PHE A 76 -3.87 -12.26 0.58
N LEU A 77 -4.00 -10.95 0.38
CA LEU A 77 -4.12 -10.01 1.51
C LEU A 77 -5.43 -10.17 2.28
N ASN A 78 -6.52 -10.52 1.60
CA ASN A 78 -7.82 -10.76 2.24
C ASN A 78 -7.76 -12.00 3.14
N ASP A 79 -7.07 -13.05 2.68
CA ASP A 79 -6.87 -14.29 3.42
C ASP A 79 -6.05 -14.03 4.68
N ILE A 80 -4.98 -13.24 4.61
CA ILE A 80 -4.21 -12.81 5.80
C ILE A 80 -5.11 -12.03 6.76
N VAL A 81 -5.89 -11.07 6.27
CA VAL A 81 -6.83 -10.29 7.10
C VAL A 81 -7.83 -11.20 7.80
N GLN A 82 -8.38 -12.18 7.07
CA GLN A 82 -9.33 -13.13 7.63
C GLN A 82 -8.67 -14.02 8.69
N HIS A 83 -7.50 -14.57 8.39
CA HIS A 83 -6.71 -15.38 9.33
C HIS A 83 -6.44 -14.63 10.64
N LEU A 84 -5.96 -13.39 10.55
CA LEU A 84 -5.68 -12.58 11.74
C LEU A 84 -6.95 -12.28 12.53
N ARG A 85 -8.07 -11.98 11.87
CA ARG A 85 -9.36 -11.76 12.55
C ARG A 85 -9.90 -13.01 13.25
N GLU A 86 -9.70 -14.19 12.68
CA GLU A 86 -10.18 -15.46 13.25
C GLU A 86 -9.36 -15.88 14.47
N ASN A 87 -8.06 -15.57 14.48
CA ASN A 87 -7.15 -15.96 15.56
C ASN A 87 -7.05 -14.91 16.68
N TYR A 88 -7.53 -13.67 16.46
CA TYR A 88 -7.47 -12.63 17.48
C TYR A 88 -8.63 -12.72 18.47
N ASN A 89 -8.31 -12.65 19.76
CA ASN A 89 -9.32 -12.71 20.82
C ASN A 89 -10.01 -11.34 21.00
N ILE A 90 -11.34 -11.33 21.08
CA ILE A 90 -12.11 -10.10 21.26
C ILE A 90 -12.14 -9.74 22.76
N GLY A 91 -11.50 -8.63 23.12
CA GLY A 91 -11.40 -8.14 24.50
C GLY A 91 -11.01 -6.67 24.57
N PRO A 92 -10.99 -6.05 25.77
CA PRO A 92 -10.49 -4.68 25.93
C PRO A 92 -9.08 -4.53 25.36
N GLY A 93 -8.84 -3.52 24.54
CA GLY A 93 -7.57 -3.32 23.84
C GLY A 93 -7.46 -4.04 22.48
N SER A 94 -8.41 -4.91 22.11
CA SER A 94 -8.27 -5.71 20.89
C SER A 94 -8.20 -4.85 19.63
N VAL A 95 -7.31 -5.24 18.72
CA VAL A 95 -7.11 -4.60 17.43
C VAL A 95 -7.87 -5.36 16.34
N TRP A 96 -8.75 -4.64 15.65
CA TRP A 96 -9.43 -5.13 14.47
C TRP A 96 -8.76 -4.58 13.22
N ILE A 97 -8.19 -5.46 12.39
CA ILE A 97 -7.66 -5.05 11.08
C ILE A 97 -8.83 -4.76 10.16
N GLU A 98 -8.95 -3.52 9.68
CA GLU A 98 -9.93 -3.14 8.66
C GLU A 98 -9.51 -3.63 7.27
N ARG A 99 -8.26 -3.37 6.90
CA ARG A 99 -7.69 -3.71 5.59
C ARG A 99 -6.16 -3.69 5.62
N LEU A 100 -5.54 -4.51 4.78
CA LEU A 100 -4.16 -4.34 4.32
C LEU A 100 -4.17 -3.66 2.95
N LYS A 101 -3.42 -2.58 2.80
CA LYS A 101 -3.22 -1.90 1.53
C LYS A 101 -1.80 -2.18 1.04
N ASP A 102 -1.69 -2.78 -0.14
CA ASP A 102 -0.41 -2.91 -0.84
C ASP A 102 -0.01 -1.57 -1.46
N GLU A 103 1.06 -0.98 -0.92
CA GLU A 103 1.77 0.18 -1.49
C GLU A 103 3.26 -0.16 -1.66
N THR A 104 3.56 -1.45 -1.78
CA THR A 104 4.92 -1.96 -1.97
C THR A 104 5.31 -1.85 -3.45
N SER A 105 6.60 -1.85 -3.73
CA SER A 105 7.16 -1.94 -5.09
C SER A 105 7.88 -3.27 -5.28
N PHE A 106 8.08 -3.67 -6.53
CA PHE A 106 8.95 -4.80 -6.83
C PHE A 106 10.41 -4.52 -6.40
N PRO A 107 11.22 -5.56 -6.13
CA PRO A 107 12.60 -5.40 -5.68
C PRO A 107 13.56 -5.08 -6.85
N PHE A 108 13.12 -4.25 -7.80
CA PHE A 108 13.96 -3.79 -8.91
C PHE A 108 14.65 -2.48 -8.55
N GLU A 109 15.90 -2.32 -8.99
CA GLU A 109 16.57 -1.01 -8.99
C GLU A 109 16.36 -0.37 -10.36
N ARG A 110 15.34 0.50 -10.47
CA ARG A 110 14.91 1.10 -11.74
C ARG A 110 16.07 1.81 -12.46
N GLU A 111 16.90 2.53 -11.71
CA GLU A 111 18.06 3.25 -12.23
C GLU A 111 19.09 2.31 -12.86
N ASN A 112 19.30 1.14 -12.25
CA ASN A 112 20.21 0.12 -12.81
C ASN A 112 19.64 -0.46 -14.11
N LEU A 113 18.31 -0.62 -14.21
CA LEU A 113 17.66 -1.10 -15.42
C LEU A 113 17.72 -0.06 -16.55
N LEU A 114 17.52 1.22 -16.23
CA LEU A 114 17.65 2.34 -17.17
C LEU A 114 19.06 2.49 -17.74
N SER A 115 20.10 2.27 -16.93
CA SER A 115 21.49 2.39 -17.39
C SER A 115 21.92 1.34 -18.43
N ARG A 116 21.09 0.31 -18.65
CA ARG A 116 21.36 -0.73 -19.65
C ARG A 116 20.97 -0.22 -21.03
N ASP A 117 21.71 -0.60 -22.06
CA ASP A 117 21.35 -0.31 -23.46
C ASP A 117 20.59 -1.52 -24.03
N ASN A 118 19.33 -1.67 -23.63
CA ASN A 118 18.50 -2.81 -24.01
C ASN A 118 17.00 -2.46 -24.04
N PHE A 119 16.18 -3.43 -24.46
CA PHE A 119 14.73 -3.32 -24.56
C PHE A 119 14.03 -2.89 -23.25
N ILE A 120 14.57 -3.24 -22.08
CA ILE A 120 14.00 -2.81 -20.80
C ILE A 120 14.20 -1.30 -20.60
N SER A 121 15.38 -0.78 -20.91
CA SER A 121 15.66 0.65 -20.84
C SER A 121 14.80 1.46 -21.81
N ASP A 122 14.53 0.92 -23.01
CA ASP A 122 13.60 1.54 -23.97
C ASP A 122 12.19 1.70 -23.36
N ILE A 123 11.67 0.68 -22.68
CA ILE A 123 10.35 0.73 -22.01
C ILE A 123 10.33 1.78 -20.89
N LEU A 124 11.36 1.83 -20.06
CA LEU A 124 11.47 2.78 -18.96
C LEU A 124 11.54 4.22 -19.48
N SER A 125 12.29 4.43 -20.57
CA SER A 125 12.40 5.73 -21.23
C SER A 125 11.08 6.18 -21.84
N ILE A 126 10.36 5.28 -22.53
CA ILE A 126 9.01 5.57 -23.07
C ILE A 126 8.04 5.96 -21.94
N THR A 127 8.10 5.25 -20.81
CA THR A 127 7.23 5.57 -19.67
C THR A 127 7.59 6.93 -19.05
N ASP A 128 8.88 7.29 -18.99
CA ASP A 128 9.34 8.60 -18.54
C ASP A 128 8.87 9.73 -19.47
N GLU A 129 8.89 9.52 -20.78
CA GLU A 129 8.34 10.45 -21.78
C GLU A 129 6.83 10.64 -21.57
N ILE A 130 6.07 9.55 -21.50
CA ILE A 130 4.62 9.57 -21.24
C ILE A 130 4.32 10.33 -19.95
N CYS A 131 5.07 10.10 -18.87
CA CYS A 131 4.80 10.77 -17.58
C CYS A 131 5.19 12.25 -17.57
N SER A 132 6.03 12.70 -18.50
CA SER A 132 6.56 14.07 -18.52
C SER A 132 5.78 15.00 -19.47
N ASP A 133 5.08 14.46 -20.48
CA ASP A 133 4.25 15.22 -21.40
C ASP A 133 2.74 15.05 -21.11
N CYS A 134 2.07 16.16 -20.78
CA CYS A 134 0.62 16.18 -20.57
C CYS A 134 -0.20 15.76 -21.81
N GLY A 135 0.38 15.85 -23.01
CA GLY A 135 -0.22 15.35 -24.25
C GLY A 135 -0.26 13.81 -24.27
N ASP A 136 0.88 13.19 -24.03
CA ASP A 136 1.05 11.74 -24.06
C ASP A 136 0.31 11.06 -22.87
N LEU A 137 0.27 11.71 -21.70
CA LEU A 137 -0.56 11.25 -20.57
C LEU A 137 -2.03 11.08 -20.96
N LYS A 138 -2.57 11.95 -21.82
CA LYS A 138 -3.97 11.87 -22.25
C LYS A 138 -4.23 10.73 -23.22
N GLU A 139 -3.22 10.17 -23.85
CA GLU A 139 -3.38 8.95 -24.65
C GLU A 139 -3.75 7.74 -23.76
N LEU A 140 -3.42 7.78 -22.47
CA LEU A 140 -3.82 6.76 -21.49
C LEU A 140 -5.34 6.76 -21.22
N ASP A 141 -6.06 7.83 -21.54
CA ASP A 141 -7.51 7.89 -21.32
C ASP A 141 -8.24 6.84 -22.18
N GLU A 142 -7.80 6.58 -23.41
CA GLU A 142 -8.47 5.64 -24.31
C GLU A 142 -8.52 4.20 -23.75
N PRO A 143 -7.38 3.57 -23.37
CA PRO A 143 -7.41 2.24 -22.77
C PRO A 143 -8.18 2.20 -21.45
N LEU A 144 -8.09 3.25 -20.62
CA LEU A 144 -8.79 3.35 -19.33
C LEU A 144 -10.30 3.53 -19.49
N HIS A 145 -10.76 4.24 -20.52
CA HIS A 145 -12.18 4.48 -20.77
C HIS A 145 -12.97 3.19 -21.03
N SER A 146 -12.31 2.17 -21.58
CA SER A 146 -12.91 0.85 -21.75
C SER A 146 -13.30 0.18 -20.43
N LEU A 147 -12.58 0.48 -19.34
CA LEU A 147 -12.75 -0.06 -17.99
C LEU A 147 -13.62 0.85 -17.11
N PHE A 148 -13.37 2.15 -17.13
CA PHE A 148 -13.99 3.13 -16.22
C PHE A 148 -15.08 3.99 -16.89
N GLY A 149 -15.15 3.99 -18.21
CA GLY A 149 -16.07 4.81 -18.98
C GLY A 149 -17.42 4.14 -19.30
N LYS A 150 -17.60 2.84 -19.06
CA LYS A 150 -18.82 2.14 -19.48
C LYS A 150 -19.92 2.14 -18.41
N GLY A 151 -21.16 2.39 -18.84
CA GLY A 151 -22.37 2.17 -18.04
C GLY A 151 -22.68 3.26 -16.99
N LYS A 152 -23.48 2.89 -15.99
CA LYS A 152 -23.94 3.77 -14.90
C LYS A 152 -22.81 4.22 -13.95
N ILE A 153 -21.59 3.75 -14.15
CA ILE A 153 -20.48 4.05 -13.24
C ILE A 153 -19.81 5.39 -13.63
N ARG A 154 -19.90 5.82 -14.90
CA ARG A 154 -19.31 7.07 -15.41
C ARG A 154 -19.78 8.33 -14.66
N HIS A 155 -21.02 8.37 -14.18
CA HIS A 155 -21.52 9.55 -13.43
C HIS A 155 -21.15 9.53 -11.95
N VAL A 156 -20.59 8.42 -11.48
CA VAL A 156 -20.14 8.22 -10.09
C VAL A 156 -18.62 8.39 -9.99
N LEU A 157 -17.89 7.98 -11.02
CA LEU A 157 -16.44 8.12 -11.09
C LEU A 157 -16.05 9.50 -11.63
N ARG A 158 -15.17 10.17 -10.89
CA ARG A 158 -14.44 11.36 -11.38
C ARG A 158 -13.48 10.91 -12.49
N SER A 159 -13.17 11.82 -13.43
CA SER A 159 -12.03 11.63 -14.32
C SER A 159 -10.73 11.60 -13.51
N PHE A 160 -9.75 10.80 -13.95
CA PHE A 160 -8.43 10.80 -13.35
C PHE A 160 -7.78 12.18 -13.54
N ASP A 161 -7.07 12.65 -12.52
CA ASP A 161 -6.16 13.79 -12.69
C ASP A 161 -4.77 13.31 -13.12
N ASP A 162 -3.90 14.26 -13.49
CA ASP A 162 -2.58 13.96 -14.05
C ASP A 162 -1.71 13.16 -13.06
N GLU A 163 -1.84 13.41 -11.75
CA GLU A 163 -1.11 12.66 -10.71
C GLU A 163 -1.58 11.20 -10.65
N GLU A 164 -2.90 10.97 -10.73
CA GLU A 164 -3.47 9.63 -10.79
C GLU A 164 -3.04 8.87 -12.06
N LEU A 165 -3.02 9.55 -13.22
CA LEU A 165 -2.57 8.96 -14.49
C LEU A 165 -1.08 8.58 -14.45
N VAL A 166 -0.22 9.45 -13.92
CA VAL A 166 1.20 9.15 -13.70
C VAL A 166 1.35 7.93 -12.80
N SER A 167 0.61 7.88 -11.69
CA SER A 167 0.63 6.72 -10.77
C SER A 167 0.21 5.43 -11.49
N ILE A 168 -0.83 5.46 -12.33
CA ILE A 168 -1.27 4.30 -13.12
C ILE A 168 -0.16 3.85 -14.08
N ALA A 169 0.47 4.78 -14.81
CA ALA A 169 1.54 4.47 -15.74
C ALA A 169 2.74 3.82 -15.03
N ARG A 170 3.15 4.34 -13.86
CA ARG A 170 4.23 3.76 -13.06
C ARG A 170 3.91 2.36 -12.52
N ASN A 171 2.68 2.15 -12.07
CA ASN A 171 2.23 0.81 -11.64
C ASN A 171 2.21 -0.18 -12.82
N ALA A 172 1.81 0.27 -14.01
CA ALA A 172 1.85 -0.55 -15.21
C ALA A 172 3.30 -0.93 -15.60
N GLU A 173 4.23 0.04 -15.55
CA GLU A 173 5.67 -0.18 -15.76
C GLU A 173 6.20 -1.28 -14.83
N GLU A 174 5.93 -1.19 -13.52
CA GLU A 174 6.34 -2.19 -12.54
C GLU A 174 5.80 -3.60 -12.86
N LEU A 175 4.53 -3.70 -13.24
CA LEU A 175 3.90 -4.97 -13.63
C LEU A 175 4.48 -5.55 -14.92
N LEU A 176 4.84 -4.69 -15.87
CA LEU A 176 5.51 -5.05 -17.12
C LEU A 176 6.92 -5.59 -16.83
N LEU A 177 7.72 -4.86 -16.04
CA LEU A 177 9.05 -5.30 -15.62
C LEU A 177 8.99 -6.68 -14.96
N ASN A 178 8.03 -6.90 -14.06
CA ASN A 178 7.86 -8.19 -13.41
C ASN A 178 7.54 -9.35 -14.39
N LYS A 179 6.87 -9.08 -15.51
CA LYS A 179 6.61 -10.08 -16.55
C LYS A 179 7.83 -10.32 -17.45
N LEU A 180 8.67 -9.32 -17.64
CA LEU A 180 9.80 -9.36 -18.56
C LEU A 180 11.08 -9.86 -17.91
N ILE A 181 11.26 -9.64 -16.61
CA ILE A 181 12.41 -10.08 -15.83
C ILE A 181 12.07 -11.45 -15.20
N PRO A 182 12.69 -12.56 -15.65
CA PRO A 182 12.39 -13.91 -15.15
C PRO A 182 12.72 -14.07 -13.65
N GLU A 183 12.08 -15.03 -12.99
CA GLU A 183 12.48 -15.47 -11.64
C GLU A 183 13.87 -16.10 -11.71
N GLY A 184 14.91 -15.37 -11.27
CA GLY A 184 16.27 -15.91 -11.16
C GLY A 184 17.40 -14.98 -11.61
N GLU A 185 17.12 -13.87 -12.31
CA GLU A 185 18.15 -12.88 -12.68
C GLU A 185 18.36 -11.78 -11.61
N TYR A 186 17.92 -12.04 -10.37
CA TYR A 186 18.13 -11.14 -9.23
C TYR A 186 19.50 -11.32 -8.58
N GLU A 187 20.26 -12.35 -8.95
CA GLU A 187 21.53 -12.72 -8.31
C GLU A 187 22.79 -12.32 -9.09
N ASP A 188 22.68 -11.86 -10.33
CA ASP A 188 23.85 -11.41 -11.11
C ASP A 188 23.92 -9.88 -11.18
N ASN A 189 24.37 -9.27 -10.06
CA ASN A 189 25.23 -8.08 -10.05
C ASN A 189 25.80 -7.78 -8.66
#